data_AF-A0A2K8L387-F1
#
_entry.id   AF-A0A2K8L387-F1
#
_cell.length_a   1.000
_cell.length_b   1.000
_cell.length_c   1.000
_cell.angle_alpha   90.00
_cell.angle_beta   90.00
_cell.angle_gamma   90.00
#
_symmetry.space_group_name_H-M   'P 1'
#
loop_
_entity.id
_entity.type
_entity.pdbx_description
1 polymer ?
#
loop_
_entity_poly.entity_id
_entity_poly.type
_entity_poly.pdbx_seq_one_letter_code
_entity_poly.pdbx_strand_id
1 'polypeptide(L)'
;MFIRFFALLMFCLTASGAWAGPKTSTDKIVDHFMELDGNGSESVSLSEYMAMVNQRARVRFREMDANRDGEVTDAEYRDFWQQKKAQWYRLER
;
A
#
# COMPACT_ATOMS: atom_id res chain seq x y z
N MET A 1 67.75 18.84 -4.21
CA MET A 1 67.66 18.91 -5.68
C MET A 1 67.64 17.49 -6.23
N PHE A 2 66.46 16.88 -6.35
CA PHE A 2 66.18 15.74 -7.26
C PHE A 2 64.67 15.75 -7.56
N ILE A 3 64.35 15.52 -8.83
CA ILE A 3 63.15 15.96 -9.52
C ILE A 3 62.10 14.83 -9.58
N ARG A 4 60.87 15.18 -9.19
CA ARG A 4 59.53 14.77 -9.67
C ARG A 4 59.40 13.46 -10.50
N PHE A 5 58.63 12.51 -9.96
CA PHE A 5 57.75 11.56 -10.68
C PHE A 5 56.45 11.44 -9.85
N PHE A 6 55.35 12.11 -10.21
CA PHE A 6 54.25 11.62 -11.06
C PHE A 6 53.51 10.39 -10.49
N ALA A 7 52.42 10.66 -9.75
CA ALA A 7 51.20 9.83 -9.58
C ALA A 7 50.27 10.54 -8.56
N LEU A 8 49.66 11.68 -8.91
CA LEU A 8 48.29 11.75 -9.45
C LEU A 8 47.58 10.38 -9.53
N LEU A 9 46.54 10.18 -8.71
CA LEU A 9 45.20 9.65 -9.05
C LEU A 9 44.51 9.21 -7.75
N MET A 10 43.92 10.15 -6.99
CA MET A 10 42.46 10.31 -6.94
C MET A 10 41.68 9.00 -7.15
N PHE A 11 41.23 8.38 -6.05
CA PHE A 11 39.95 7.65 -6.07
C PHE A 11 39.28 7.80 -4.71
N CYS A 12 38.73 8.99 -4.46
CA CYS A 12 37.59 9.09 -3.57
C CYS A 12 36.50 8.19 -4.16
N LEU A 13 36.27 7.00 -3.58
CA LEU A 13 34.95 6.38 -3.64
C LEU A 13 34.03 7.30 -2.85
N THR A 14 33.56 8.36 -3.51
CA THR A 14 32.31 8.97 -3.12
C THR A 14 31.28 7.86 -3.26
N ALA A 15 30.75 7.39 -2.14
CA ALA A 15 29.53 6.62 -2.15
C ALA A 15 28.52 7.48 -2.92
N SER A 16 28.25 7.09 -4.17
CA SER A 16 27.16 7.63 -4.94
C SER A 16 25.90 7.20 -4.20
N GLY A 17 25.48 8.02 -3.23
CA GLY A 17 24.15 7.93 -2.69
C GLY A 17 23.25 7.99 -3.91
N ALA A 18 22.56 6.90 -4.20
CA ALA A 18 21.56 6.90 -5.25
C ALA A 18 20.52 7.93 -4.83
N TRP A 19 20.55 9.11 -5.45
CA TRP A 19 19.45 10.05 -5.39
C TRP A 19 18.30 9.38 -6.15
N ALA A 20 17.59 8.47 -5.46
CA ALA A 20 16.34 7.94 -5.97
C ALA A 20 15.42 9.15 -6.15
N GLY A 21 15.05 9.43 -7.41
CA GLY A 21 14.14 10.52 -7.72
C GLY A 21 12.80 10.35 -6.98
N PRO A 22 11.98 11.40 -6.94
CA PRO A 22 10.66 11.29 -6.33
C PRO A 22 9.85 10.15 -6.97
N LYS A 23 9.27 9.30 -6.13
CA LYS A 23 8.43 8.17 -6.55
C LYS A 23 7.29 8.62 -7.44
N THR A 24 7.08 7.92 -8.55
CA THR A 24 5.94 8.13 -9.44
C THR A 24 4.63 7.69 -8.78
N SER A 25 3.49 8.06 -9.37
CA SER A 25 2.18 7.58 -8.90
C SER A 25 2.07 6.06 -8.98
N THR A 26 2.66 5.45 -10.01
CA THR A 26 2.71 3.99 -10.17
C THR A 26 3.52 3.35 -9.04
N ASP A 27 4.68 3.92 -8.70
CA ASP A 27 5.53 3.38 -7.63
C ASP A 27 4.81 3.36 -6.29
N LYS A 28 4.02 4.39 -5.97
CA LYS A 28 3.21 4.42 -4.75
C LYS A 28 2.14 3.34 -4.72
N ILE A 29 1.52 3.04 -5.86
CA ILE A 29 0.54 1.96 -5.97
C ILE A 29 1.22 0.60 -5.80
N VAL A 30 2.39 0.42 -6.43
CA VAL A 30 3.20 -0.79 -6.28
C VAL A 30 3.66 -0.97 -4.84
N ASP A 31 4.18 0.07 -4.20
CA ASP A 31 4.57 0.04 -2.78
C ASP A 31 3.41 -0.45 -1.90
N HIS A 32 2.21 0.10 -2.09
CA HIS A 32 1.04 -0.32 -1.32
C HIS A 32 0.58 -1.75 -1.64
N PHE A 33 0.73 -2.19 -2.90
CA PHE A 33 0.45 -3.57 -3.27
C PHE A 33 1.46 -4.54 -2.64
N MET A 34 2.73 -4.16 -2.59
CA MET A 34 3.82 -4.95 -2.02
C MET A 34 3.76 -5.05 -0.49
N GLU A 35 2.99 -4.20 0.21
CA GLU A 35 2.66 -4.40 1.62
C GLU A 35 1.93 -5.74 1.89
N LEU A 36 1.38 -6.39 0.85
CA LEU A 36 0.74 -7.70 0.96
C LEU A 36 1.73 -8.87 0.97
N ASP A 37 2.98 -8.67 0.51
CA ASP A 37 4.02 -9.69 0.52
C ASP A 37 4.47 -9.95 1.96
N GLY A 38 3.87 -10.96 2.58
CA GLY A 38 4.10 -11.28 3.98
C GLY A 38 5.30 -12.21 4.17
N ASN A 39 5.71 -12.91 3.11
CA ASN A 39 6.81 -13.87 3.15
C ASN A 39 8.14 -13.30 2.62
N GLY A 40 8.14 -12.08 2.07
CA GLY A 40 9.34 -11.42 1.56
C GLY A 40 9.86 -12.02 0.27
N SER A 41 8.97 -12.56 -0.57
CA SER A 41 9.32 -13.18 -1.86
C SER A 41 9.55 -12.18 -2.99
N GLU A 42 9.42 -10.87 -2.70
CA GLU A 42 9.40 -9.78 -3.69
C GLU A 42 8.23 -9.92 -4.69
N SER A 43 7.21 -10.71 -4.32
CA SER A 43 6.01 -10.92 -5.11
C SER A 43 4.80 -11.16 -4.20
N VAL A 44 3.60 -10.87 -4.69
CA VAL A 44 2.36 -11.16 -3.96
C VAL A 44 1.74 -12.42 -4.54
N SER A 45 1.69 -13.48 -3.73
CA SER A 45 1.01 -14.72 -4.08
C SER A 45 -0.52 -14.55 -4.07
N LEU A 46 -1.22 -15.45 -4.77
CA LEU A 46 -2.68 -15.51 -4.72
C LEU A 46 -3.20 -15.66 -3.27
N SER A 47 -2.52 -16.46 -2.45
CA SER A 47 -2.88 -16.67 -1.04
C SER A 47 -2.80 -15.39 -0.22
N GLU A 48 -1.73 -14.60 -0.38
CA GLU A 48 -1.56 -13.32 0.32
C GLU A 48 -2.61 -12.30 -0.12
N TYR A 49 -2.83 -12.22 -1.43
CA TYR A 49 -3.89 -11.39 -1.98
C TYR A 49 -5.27 -11.78 -1.44
N MET A 50 -5.60 -13.08 -1.42
CA MET A 50 -6.87 -13.60 -0.90
C MET A 50 -7.01 -13.36 0.60
N ALA A 51 -5.94 -13.42 1.39
CA ALA A 51 -5.98 -13.13 2.81
C ALA A 51 -6.48 -11.69 3.06
N MET A 52 -5.95 -10.72 2.32
CA MET A 52 -6.39 -9.33 2.37
C MET A 52 -7.85 -9.16 1.90
N VAL A 53 -8.22 -9.79 0.78
CA VAL A 53 -9.60 -9.74 0.26
C VAL A 53 -10.59 -10.27 1.30
N ASN A 54 -10.30 -11.44 1.88
CA ASN A 54 -11.14 -12.07 2.89
C ASN A 54 -11.22 -11.23 4.18
N GLN A 55 -10.13 -10.60 4.59
CA GLN A 55 -10.15 -9.68 5.73
C GLN A 55 -11.04 -8.47 5.46
N ARG A 56 -10.89 -7.80 4.32
CA ARG A 56 -11.69 -6.62 3.94
C ARG A 56 -13.17 -6.99 3.77
N ALA A 57 -13.45 -8.13 3.12
CA ALA A 57 -14.81 -8.64 2.96
C ALA A 57 -15.48 -8.89 4.31
N ARG A 58 -14.78 -9.54 5.26
CA ARG A 58 -15.31 -9.78 6.61
C ARG A 58 -15.59 -8.49 7.38
N VAL A 59 -14.68 -7.51 7.32
CA VAL A 59 -14.89 -6.21 7.95
C VAL A 59 -16.14 -5.55 7.39
N ARG A 60 -16.26 -5.47 6.05
CA ARG A 60 -17.41 -4.86 5.40
C ARG A 60 -18.71 -5.61 5.66
N PHE A 61 -18.68 -6.94 5.67
CA PHE A 61 -19.84 -7.76 5.98
C PHE A 61 -20.37 -7.44 7.39
N ARG A 62 -19.49 -7.40 8.39
CA ARG A 62 -19.88 -7.03 9.78
C ARG A 62 -20.39 -5.59 9.93
N GLU A 63 -20.03 -4.70 9.02
CA GLU A 63 -20.62 -3.34 9.01
C GLU A 63 -22.04 -3.34 8.42
N MET A 64 -22.37 -4.31 7.57
CA MET A 64 -23.68 -4.43 6.93
C MET A 64 -24.65 -5.30 7.74
N ASP A 65 -24.18 -6.43 8.28
CA ASP A 65 -24.90 -7.36 9.14
C ASP A 65 -25.07 -6.72 10.53
N ALA A 66 -26.16 -5.98 10.70
CA ALA A 66 -26.38 -5.13 11.86
C ALA A 66 -26.81 -5.96 13.07
N ASN A 67 -27.59 -7.01 12.84
CA ASN A 67 -28.09 -7.89 13.88
C ASN A 67 -27.12 -9.03 14.24
N ARG A 68 -26.07 -9.26 13.44
CA ARG A 68 -25.02 -10.28 13.62
C ARG A 68 -25.53 -11.70 13.52
N ASP A 69 -26.52 -11.94 12.66
CA ASP A 69 -27.06 -13.27 12.43
C ASP A 69 -26.31 -14.05 11.33
N GLY A 70 -25.36 -13.40 10.65
CA GLY A 70 -24.56 -14.00 9.59
C GLY A 70 -25.19 -13.85 8.21
N GLU A 71 -26.30 -13.13 8.09
CA GLU A 71 -26.93 -12.75 6.84
C GLU A 71 -26.98 -11.22 6.71
N VAL A 72 -27.26 -10.73 5.51
CA VAL A 72 -27.53 -9.29 5.29
C VAL A 72 -28.83 -9.20 4.55
N THR A 73 -29.83 -8.66 5.24
CA THR A 73 -31.15 -8.42 4.67
C THR A 73 -31.16 -7.17 3.78
N ASP A 74 -32.21 -6.99 2.99
CA ASP A 74 -32.34 -5.80 2.15
C ASP A 74 -32.51 -4.52 2.99
N ALA A 75 -33.20 -4.62 4.13
CA ALA A 75 -33.35 -3.54 5.10
C ALA A 75 -31.99 -3.09 5.66
N GLU A 76 -31.18 -4.02 6.14
CA GLU A 76 -29.84 -3.74 6.65
C GLU A 76 -28.93 -3.13 5.60
N TYR A 77 -28.96 -3.66 4.37
CA TYR A 77 -28.18 -3.11 3.27
C TYR A 77 -28.60 -1.68 2.90
N ARG A 78 -29.90 -1.37 2.90
CA ARG A 78 -30.40 -0.01 2.65
C ARG A 78 -29.94 0.94 3.74
N ASP A 79 -30.04 0.55 5.00
CA ASP A 79 -29.65 1.37 6.14
C ASP A 79 -28.15 1.65 6.15
N PHE A 80 -27.34 0.63 5.87
CA PHE A 80 -25.90 0.81 5.66
C PHE A 80 -25.60 1.84 4.55
N TRP A 81 -26.29 1.75 3.42
CA TRP A 81 -26.09 2.68 2.30
C TRP A 81 -26.51 4.10 2.65
N GLN A 82 -27.64 4.31 3.33
CA GLN A 82 -28.05 5.65 3.74
C GLN A 82 -26.99 6.31 4.63
N GLN A 83 -26.40 5.55 5.55
CA GLN A 83 -25.33 6.03 6.43
C GLN A 83 -24.06 6.38 5.65
N LYS A 84 -23.58 5.50 4.77
CA LYS A 84 -22.37 5.76 3.96
C LYS A 84 -22.55 6.93 2.98
N LYS A 85 -23.74 7.06 2.37
CA LYS A 85 -24.09 8.17 1.48
C LYS A 85 -24.12 9.50 2.23
N ALA A 86 -24.70 9.53 3.44
CA ALA A 86 -24.71 10.71 4.28
C ALA A 86 -23.29 11.14 4.71
N GLN A 87 -22.38 10.18 4.93
CA GLN A 87 -20.96 10.48 5.16
C GLN A 87 -20.30 11.11 3.94
N TRP A 88 -20.55 10.59 2.74
CA TRP A 88 -20.02 11.13 1.49
C TRP A 88 -20.45 12.58 1.22
N TYR A 89 -21.76 12.86 1.27
CA TYR A 89 -22.26 14.22 1.05
C TYR A 89 -21.89 15.22 2.15
N ARG A 90 -21.39 14.77 3.30
CA ARG A 90 -20.86 15.66 4.34
C ARG A 90 -19.46 16.18 3.97
N LEU A 91 -18.66 15.39 3.26
CA LEU A 91 -17.29 15.75 2.87
C LEU A 91 -17.26 16.71 1.67
N GLU A 92 -18.34 16.76 0.88
CA GLU A 92 -18.47 17.62 -0.30
C GLU A 92 -19.03 19.03 -0.01
N ARG A 93 -19.20 19.40 1.27
CA ARG A 93 -19.82 20.66 1.70
C ARG A 93 -18.86 21.63 2.36
#